data_AF-A0A414KTQ3-F1
#
_entry.id   AF-A0A414KTQ3-F1
#
_cell.length_a   1.000
_cell.length_b   1.000
_cell.length_c   1.000
_cell.angle_alpha   90.00
_cell.angle_beta   90.00
_cell.angle_gamma   90.00
#
_symmetry.space_group_name_H-M   'P 1'
#
loop_
_entity.id
_entity.type
_entity.pdbx_description
1 polymer ?
#
loop_
_entity_poly.entity_id
_entity_poly.type
_entity_poly.pdbx_seq_one_letter_code
_entity_poly.pdbx_strand_id
1 'polypeptide(L)'
;MQLIIMKNAIKNILMTLPFVIMGCQDETERITLDFPQDTMGLKVSSSDVVLNQDLGNEEAISFTWGSAANRGEGTKLTYYFKMDMADNNFETSIAKVEIPEGVQSISYTHKEMNALLSGWKVTTGETAMLEAEIIAEVSGGSVYMKPEISKVQFSVTGYYIAARDLFIVGSAVEGMDATKSLKMNEVLSEQKYEWGGHLKQGDFKFIKSRTSLTPSYTRGADNNTLVYNETDDGTETLFHIDTEGYYFITVDVEKLTIASEYPENKYEKVWAIGDATPAGWTIMNAVGLTKINNIQFVYEGDLYGGHLKFPLELREDWNIPYLMPKTHDTEPGGDNTMEYVEKEKVETHDYQWKITESQAGSYKIILDTYLMEITFEKKPKIEIPDNLPIKAVWMTGDATVTKWNTPFKIAFLYNPDEKEGTFVWEGHLDLGEIKFPLSNTEGFECDYLMPEVNGTLVTNALKMVRKNYPDNTDENDYKWRVDEAGKYKISLNVIDMTVKFEKLP
;
A
#
# COMPACT_ATOMS: atom_id res chain seq x y z
N MET A 1 56.60 -3.01 -28.79
CA MET A 1 57.18 -3.83 -29.87
C MET A 1 56.74 -3.19 -31.19
N GLN A 2 57.74 -2.79 -31.96
CA GLN A 2 57.74 -2.10 -33.26
C GLN A 2 56.88 -2.83 -34.32
N LEU A 3 56.18 -2.10 -35.22
CA LEU A 3 56.52 -1.89 -36.66
C LEU A 3 56.53 -3.23 -37.48
N ILE A 4 56.14 -3.40 -38.75
CA ILE A 4 55.63 -2.61 -39.88
C ILE A 4 55.67 -3.57 -41.13
N ILE A 5 54.92 -3.25 -42.19
CA ILE A 5 55.17 -3.56 -43.63
C ILE A 5 54.90 -4.97 -44.23
N MET A 6 53.81 -4.99 -45.03
CA MET A 6 53.72 -5.22 -46.49
C MET A 6 54.67 -6.20 -47.21
N LYS A 7 54.08 -6.96 -48.15
CA LYS A 7 54.72 -7.28 -49.44
C LYS A 7 53.78 -7.02 -50.62
N ASN A 8 54.24 -6.12 -51.48
CA ASN A 8 53.73 -5.81 -52.81
C ASN A 8 53.96 -6.97 -53.79
N ALA A 9 53.09 -7.08 -54.80
CA ALA A 9 53.50 -7.49 -56.14
C ALA A 9 52.65 -6.76 -57.18
N ILE A 10 53.27 -5.79 -57.85
CA ILE A 10 52.77 -5.09 -59.03
C ILE A 10 53.36 -5.78 -60.27
N LYS A 11 52.54 -6.05 -61.28
CA LYS A 11 52.97 -6.11 -62.69
C LYS A 11 51.93 -5.40 -63.57
N ASN A 12 52.37 -4.32 -64.19
CA ASN A 12 51.69 -3.59 -65.26
C ASN A 12 51.73 -4.37 -66.58
N ILE A 13 50.78 -4.11 -67.50
CA ILE A 13 51.01 -3.78 -68.93
C ILE A 13 49.69 -3.33 -69.61
N LEU A 14 49.64 -2.03 -69.91
CA LEU A 14 49.31 -1.31 -71.18
C LEU A 14 48.16 -1.70 -72.16
N MET A 15 47.36 -0.65 -72.48
CA MET A 15 46.84 -0.18 -73.80
C MET A 15 45.51 -0.70 -74.43
N THR A 16 44.49 0.18 -74.35
CA THR A 16 43.60 0.75 -75.41
C THR A 16 42.90 -0.11 -76.48
N LEU A 17 41.54 -0.12 -76.51
CA LEU A 17 40.65 0.26 -77.65
C LEU A 17 39.14 0.19 -77.23
N PRO A 18 38.22 0.94 -77.87
CA PRO A 18 36.88 1.26 -77.38
C PRO A 18 35.81 0.26 -77.86
N PHE A 19 34.83 -0.06 -76.99
CA PHE A 19 33.62 -0.77 -77.40
C PHE A 19 32.40 -0.18 -76.69
N VAL A 20 31.58 0.50 -77.50
CA VAL A 20 30.10 0.55 -77.50
C VAL A 20 29.42 0.49 -76.12
N ILE A 21 28.94 1.66 -75.68
CA ILE A 21 27.92 1.77 -74.63
C ILE A 21 26.60 1.28 -75.25
N MET A 22 26.29 0.00 -75.05
CA MET A 22 24.94 -0.52 -75.26
C MET A 22 24.20 -0.36 -73.92
N GLY A 23 23.41 0.70 -73.80
CA GLY A 23 22.53 0.87 -72.64
C GLY A 23 21.50 -0.25 -72.61
N CYS A 24 21.53 -1.09 -71.57
CA CYS A 24 20.36 -1.87 -71.19
C CYS A 24 19.33 -0.88 -70.61
N GLN A 25 18.22 -0.69 -71.30
CA GLN A 25 17.00 -0.17 -70.68
C GLN A 25 16.48 -1.27 -69.74
N ASP A 26 16.65 -1.08 -68.44
CA ASP A 26 15.84 -1.79 -67.45
C ASP A 26 14.44 -1.17 -67.45
N GLU A 27 13.63 -1.53 -68.44
CA GLU A 27 12.17 -1.40 -68.34
C GLU A 27 11.62 -2.69 -67.72
N THR A 28 11.80 -2.84 -66.41
CA THR A 28 10.94 -3.76 -65.65
C THR A 28 9.57 -3.10 -65.54
N GLU A 29 8.66 -3.43 -66.46
CA GLU A 29 7.25 -3.11 -66.30
C GLU A 29 6.76 -3.69 -64.96
N ARG A 30 6.58 -2.83 -63.97
CA ARG A 30 5.90 -3.20 -62.73
C ARG A 30 4.41 -3.31 -63.06
N ILE A 31 3.92 -4.54 -63.21
CA ILE A 31 2.48 -4.80 -63.34
C ILE A 31 1.82 -4.24 -62.09
N THR A 32 1.08 -3.15 -62.27
CA THR A 32 0.31 -2.51 -61.20
C THR A 32 -1.10 -3.06 -61.29
N LEU A 33 -1.49 -3.91 -60.34
CA LEU A 33 -2.86 -4.39 -60.21
C LEU A 33 -3.66 -3.33 -59.47
N ASP A 34 -4.72 -2.79 -60.07
CA ASP A 34 -5.60 -1.86 -59.38
C ASP A 34 -6.43 -2.57 -58.29
N PHE A 35 -6.78 -1.83 -57.24
CA PHE A 35 -7.77 -2.32 -56.29
C PHE A 35 -9.14 -2.37 -56.96
N PRO A 36 -9.95 -3.40 -56.68
CA PRO A 36 -11.31 -3.44 -57.18
C PRO A 36 -12.15 -2.31 -56.59
N GLN A 37 -13.21 -1.93 -57.29
CA GLN A 37 -14.18 -0.95 -56.80
C GLN A 37 -14.78 -1.43 -55.47
N ASP A 38 -14.93 -0.49 -54.53
CA ASP A 38 -15.65 -0.72 -53.28
C ASP A 38 -17.16 -0.88 -53.56
N THR A 39 -17.66 -2.09 -53.36
CA THR A 39 -19.08 -2.46 -53.40
C THR A 39 -19.64 -2.79 -52.02
N MET A 40 -18.77 -3.00 -51.03
CA MET A 40 -19.14 -3.29 -49.65
C MET A 40 -19.75 -2.06 -48.97
N GLY A 41 -19.19 -0.86 -49.18
CA GLY A 41 -19.73 0.39 -48.61
C GLY A 41 -19.89 0.33 -47.09
N LEU A 42 -18.78 0.16 -46.37
CA LEU A 42 -18.71 0.15 -44.91
C LEU A 42 -19.34 1.40 -44.31
N LYS A 43 -20.21 1.19 -43.33
CA LYS A 43 -20.92 2.23 -42.58
C LYS A 43 -20.68 2.06 -41.10
N VAL A 44 -20.72 3.19 -40.41
CA VAL A 44 -20.66 3.29 -38.95
C VAL A 44 -22.03 3.73 -38.42
N SER A 45 -22.44 3.23 -37.25
CA SER A 45 -23.74 3.53 -36.63
C SER A 45 -23.88 4.99 -36.21
N SER A 46 -22.77 5.63 -35.82
CA SER A 46 -22.66 7.08 -35.57
C SER A 46 -21.32 7.59 -36.07
N SER A 47 -21.31 8.77 -36.68
CA SER A 47 -20.07 9.45 -37.09
C SER A 47 -19.35 10.15 -35.94
N ASP A 48 -20.04 10.36 -34.82
CA ASP A 48 -19.52 10.99 -33.60
C ASP A 48 -20.00 10.21 -32.37
N VAL A 49 -19.06 9.69 -31.58
CA VAL A 49 -19.32 8.82 -30.44
C VAL A 49 -18.67 9.39 -29.19
N VAL A 50 -19.49 9.71 -28.19
CA VAL A 50 -19.00 10.07 -26.85
C VAL A 50 -19.14 8.85 -25.95
N LEU A 51 -18.02 8.33 -25.46
CA LEU A 51 -18.02 7.14 -24.62
C LEU A 51 -18.47 7.48 -23.19
N ASN A 52 -19.13 6.53 -22.53
CA ASN A 52 -19.60 6.69 -21.16
C ASN A 52 -19.22 5.46 -20.32
N GLN A 53 -18.58 5.70 -19.18
CA GLN A 53 -18.18 4.66 -18.23
C GLN A 53 -19.38 3.89 -17.65
N ASP A 54 -20.50 4.56 -17.39
CA ASP A 54 -21.71 3.92 -16.85
C ASP A 54 -22.35 2.93 -17.84
N LEU A 55 -22.08 3.13 -19.13
CA LEU A 55 -22.55 2.28 -20.22
C LEU A 55 -21.46 1.30 -20.68
N GLY A 56 -20.44 1.05 -19.85
CA GLY A 56 -19.21 0.32 -20.22
C GLY A 56 -19.44 -0.96 -21.02
N ASN A 57 -20.45 -1.76 -20.66
CA ASN A 57 -20.78 -3.04 -21.31
C ASN A 57 -21.83 -2.93 -22.42
N GLU A 58 -22.41 -1.76 -22.64
CA GLU A 58 -23.36 -1.51 -23.72
C GLU A 58 -22.63 -1.19 -25.02
N GLU A 59 -23.27 -1.51 -26.16
CA GLU A 59 -22.76 -1.19 -27.48
C GLU A 59 -22.62 0.34 -27.65
N ALA A 60 -21.40 0.81 -27.92
CA ALA A 60 -21.13 2.21 -28.21
C ALA A 60 -21.20 2.50 -29.72
N ILE A 61 -20.70 1.56 -30.52
CA ILE A 61 -20.56 1.73 -31.96
C ILE A 61 -20.65 0.38 -32.67
N SER A 62 -21.28 0.37 -33.85
CA SER A 62 -21.34 -0.78 -34.74
C SER A 62 -21.01 -0.39 -36.17
N PHE A 63 -20.44 -1.35 -36.89
CA PHE A 63 -20.03 -1.23 -38.28
C PHE A 63 -20.80 -2.24 -39.11
N THR A 64 -21.31 -1.83 -40.26
CA THR A 64 -22.09 -2.69 -41.18
C THR A 64 -21.63 -2.47 -42.61
N TRP A 65 -21.68 -3.52 -43.43
CA TRP A 65 -21.29 -3.46 -44.84
C TRP A 65 -22.11 -4.41 -45.69
N GLY A 66 -22.16 -4.15 -46.99
CA GLY A 66 -22.75 -5.02 -48.01
C GLY A 66 -21.80 -6.11 -48.49
N SER A 67 -22.24 -6.89 -49.47
CA SER A 67 -21.40 -7.95 -50.06
C SER A 67 -20.33 -7.35 -50.98
N ALA A 68 -19.15 -7.97 -50.99
CA ALA A 68 -18.10 -7.64 -51.93
C ALA A 68 -18.43 -8.23 -53.31
N ALA A 69 -17.81 -7.70 -54.35
CA ALA A 69 -18.06 -8.13 -55.72
C ALA A 69 -17.72 -9.62 -55.90
N ASN A 70 -18.56 -10.33 -56.65
CA ASN A 70 -18.31 -11.73 -57.02
C ASN A 70 -16.99 -11.85 -57.80
N ARG A 71 -16.14 -12.81 -57.41
CA ARG A 71 -14.77 -12.99 -57.93
C ARG A 71 -14.62 -14.17 -58.89
N GLY A 72 -15.74 -14.74 -59.35
CA GLY A 72 -15.78 -15.83 -60.31
C GLY A 72 -15.91 -17.21 -59.66
N GLU A 73 -16.16 -18.20 -60.49
CA GLU A 73 -16.39 -19.58 -60.06
C GLU A 73 -15.15 -20.17 -59.34
N GLY A 74 -15.39 -20.92 -58.26
CA GLY A 74 -14.33 -21.55 -57.46
C GLY A 74 -13.65 -20.63 -56.44
N THR A 75 -14.03 -19.35 -56.35
CA THR A 75 -13.48 -18.41 -55.36
C THR A 75 -14.30 -18.38 -54.06
N LYS A 76 -13.61 -18.12 -52.93
CA LYS A 76 -14.23 -17.87 -51.62
C LYS A 76 -13.78 -16.50 -51.10
N LEU A 77 -14.74 -15.76 -50.53
CA LEU A 77 -14.50 -14.49 -49.84
C LEU A 77 -14.43 -14.73 -48.33
N THR A 78 -13.37 -14.21 -47.70
CA THR A 78 -13.23 -14.13 -46.25
C THR A 78 -13.13 -12.66 -45.85
N TYR A 79 -13.92 -12.24 -44.89
CA TYR A 79 -13.98 -10.86 -44.43
C TYR A 79 -13.10 -10.66 -43.21
N TYR A 80 -12.40 -9.53 -43.16
CA TYR A 80 -11.61 -9.13 -42.01
C TYR A 80 -11.80 -7.67 -41.67
N PHE A 81 -11.88 -7.37 -40.38
CA PHE A 81 -12.00 -6.01 -39.87
C PHE A 81 -10.68 -5.52 -39.26
N LYS A 82 -10.38 -4.25 -39.49
CA LYS A 82 -9.28 -3.49 -38.88
C LYS A 82 -9.77 -2.10 -38.50
N MET A 83 -9.07 -1.49 -37.55
CA MET A 83 -9.35 -0.13 -37.07
C MET A 83 -8.07 0.47 -36.53
N ASP A 84 -7.83 1.75 -36.84
CA ASP A 84 -6.68 2.51 -36.35
C ASP A 84 -7.04 3.99 -36.21
N MET A 85 -6.09 4.77 -35.70
CA MET A 85 -6.10 6.23 -35.86
C MET A 85 -6.22 6.59 -37.36
N ALA A 86 -7.08 7.56 -37.68
CA ALA A 86 -7.27 8.01 -39.05
C ALA A 86 -5.96 8.50 -39.65
N ASP A 87 -5.80 8.32 -40.97
CA ASP A 87 -4.64 8.73 -41.76
C ASP A 87 -3.29 8.13 -41.33
N ASN A 88 -3.29 7.11 -40.45
CA ASN A 88 -2.09 6.43 -39.97
C ASN A 88 -1.72 5.17 -40.78
N ASN A 89 -2.33 4.96 -41.94
CA ASN A 89 -2.10 3.78 -42.80
C ASN A 89 -2.22 2.42 -42.08
N PHE A 90 -3.00 2.35 -40.99
CA PHE A 90 -3.14 1.16 -40.15
C PHE A 90 -1.82 0.66 -39.52
N GLU A 91 -0.82 1.53 -39.32
CA GLU A 91 0.46 1.17 -38.69
C GLU A 91 0.31 0.74 -37.24
N THR A 92 -0.66 1.30 -36.51
CA THR A 92 -0.97 0.95 -35.10
C THR A 92 -2.32 0.26 -34.96
N SER A 93 -2.84 -0.30 -36.04
CA SER A 93 -4.14 -0.95 -36.09
C SER A 93 -4.32 -2.01 -35.01
N ILE A 94 -5.57 -2.20 -34.57
CA ILE A 94 -5.97 -3.44 -33.89
C ILE A 94 -5.59 -4.66 -34.74
N ALA A 95 -5.48 -5.82 -34.08
CA ALA A 95 -5.27 -7.08 -34.76
C ALA A 95 -6.37 -7.32 -35.82
N LYS A 96 -5.99 -7.88 -36.97
CA LYS A 96 -6.92 -8.22 -38.06
C LYS A 96 -7.93 -9.26 -37.55
N VAL A 97 -9.20 -8.87 -37.42
CA VAL A 97 -10.28 -9.71 -36.89
C VAL A 97 -10.96 -10.44 -38.05
N GLU A 98 -10.96 -11.76 -38.06
CA GLU A 98 -11.72 -12.55 -39.05
C GLU A 98 -13.21 -12.54 -38.71
N ILE A 99 -14.06 -12.21 -39.70
CA ILE A 99 -15.50 -12.16 -39.52
C ILE A 99 -16.12 -13.51 -39.90
N PRO A 100 -16.97 -14.11 -39.04
CA PRO A 100 -17.65 -15.36 -39.36
C PRO A 100 -18.46 -15.31 -40.65
N GLU A 101 -18.53 -16.43 -41.35
CA GLU A 101 -19.28 -16.55 -42.60
C GLU A 101 -20.77 -16.20 -42.39
N GLY A 102 -21.31 -15.34 -43.27
CA GLY A 102 -22.69 -14.84 -43.18
C GLY A 102 -22.91 -13.65 -42.24
N VAL A 103 -21.88 -13.20 -41.51
CA VAL A 103 -21.96 -12.00 -40.66
C VAL A 103 -21.47 -10.77 -41.44
N GLN A 104 -22.23 -9.68 -41.38
CA GLN A 104 -21.94 -8.40 -42.06
C GLN A 104 -21.96 -7.22 -41.08
N SER A 105 -21.60 -7.49 -39.82
CA SER A 105 -21.54 -6.50 -38.77
C SER A 105 -20.49 -6.85 -37.73
N ILE A 106 -19.92 -5.83 -37.09
CA ILE A 106 -19.12 -5.94 -35.86
C ILE A 106 -19.41 -4.73 -34.98
N SER A 107 -19.40 -4.91 -33.67
CA SER A 107 -19.64 -3.82 -32.72
C SER A 107 -18.63 -3.81 -31.59
N TYR A 108 -18.52 -2.66 -30.92
CA TYR A 108 -17.66 -2.45 -29.78
C TYR A 108 -18.44 -1.74 -28.68
N THR A 109 -18.22 -2.17 -27.44
CA THR A 109 -18.77 -1.56 -26.25
C THR A 109 -18.06 -0.26 -25.88
N HIS A 110 -18.64 0.51 -24.96
CA HIS A 110 -18.01 1.71 -24.43
C HIS A 110 -16.65 1.43 -23.78
N LYS A 111 -16.53 0.33 -23.02
CA LYS A 111 -15.29 -0.09 -22.36
C LYS A 111 -14.23 -0.52 -23.35
N GLU A 112 -14.59 -1.32 -24.36
CA GLU A 112 -13.66 -1.77 -25.41
C GLU A 112 -13.11 -0.59 -26.20
N MET A 113 -13.97 0.32 -26.67
CA MET A 113 -13.51 1.50 -27.41
C MET A 113 -12.60 2.41 -26.56
N ASN A 114 -12.91 2.61 -25.28
CA ASN A 114 -12.08 3.43 -24.39
C ASN A 114 -10.70 2.79 -24.14
N ALA A 115 -10.66 1.46 -24.05
CA ALA A 115 -9.41 0.70 -23.96
C ALA A 115 -8.57 0.81 -25.24
N LEU A 116 -9.20 0.77 -26.42
CA LEU A 116 -8.52 0.97 -27.70
C LEU A 116 -7.91 2.37 -27.82
N LEU A 117 -8.66 3.43 -27.48
CA LEU A 117 -8.14 4.81 -27.43
C LEU A 117 -6.93 4.94 -26.50
N SER A 118 -6.99 4.29 -25.33
CA SER A 118 -5.87 4.24 -24.39
C SER A 118 -4.66 3.50 -24.97
N GLY A 119 -4.88 2.41 -25.71
CA GLY A 119 -3.83 1.66 -26.42
C GLY A 119 -3.14 2.50 -27.51
N TRP A 120 -3.89 3.35 -28.20
CA TRP A 120 -3.37 4.35 -29.13
C TRP A 120 -2.80 5.60 -28.47
N LYS A 121 -2.78 5.65 -27.13
CA LYS A 121 -2.27 6.76 -26.33
C LYS A 121 -3.00 8.09 -26.60
N VAL A 122 -4.27 8.02 -26.98
CA VAL A 122 -5.14 9.20 -27.06
C VAL A 122 -5.30 9.75 -25.64
N THR A 123 -5.07 11.06 -25.46
CA THR A 123 -5.28 11.70 -24.15
C THR A 123 -6.73 11.54 -23.75
N THR A 124 -6.98 11.09 -22.53
CA THR A 124 -8.33 10.86 -22.05
C THR A 124 -9.16 12.15 -22.06
N GLY A 125 -10.41 12.05 -22.52
CA GLY A 125 -11.31 13.20 -22.69
C GLY A 125 -11.12 13.96 -24.02
N GLU A 126 -10.06 13.68 -24.79
CA GLU A 126 -9.90 14.22 -26.14
C GLU A 126 -10.67 13.39 -27.18
N THR A 127 -11.08 14.07 -28.25
CA THR A 127 -11.67 13.43 -29.42
C THR A 127 -10.57 12.95 -30.36
N ALA A 128 -10.60 11.66 -30.71
CA ALA A 128 -9.76 11.07 -31.74
C ALA A 128 -10.58 10.83 -33.02
N MET A 129 -9.93 11.03 -34.17
CA MET A 129 -10.43 10.57 -35.46
C MET A 129 -9.89 9.16 -35.73
N LEU A 130 -10.77 8.21 -35.97
CA LEU A 130 -10.43 6.81 -36.27
C LEU A 130 -10.85 6.45 -37.70
N GLU A 131 -10.17 5.47 -38.29
CA GLU A 131 -10.52 4.86 -39.57
C GLU A 131 -10.73 3.35 -39.37
N ALA A 132 -11.91 2.86 -39.75
CA ALA A 132 -12.22 1.44 -39.81
C ALA A 132 -12.11 0.93 -41.26
N GLU A 133 -11.65 -0.30 -41.42
CA GLU A 133 -11.45 -0.96 -42.70
C GLU A 133 -12.05 -2.37 -42.66
N ILE A 134 -12.86 -2.69 -43.66
CA ILE A 134 -13.28 -4.06 -43.96
C ILE A 134 -12.59 -4.54 -45.23
N ILE A 135 -12.00 -5.72 -45.16
CA ILE A 135 -11.20 -6.35 -46.21
C ILE A 135 -11.90 -7.64 -46.64
N ALA A 136 -12.30 -7.75 -47.90
CA ALA A 136 -12.76 -9.00 -48.49
C ALA A 136 -11.60 -9.67 -49.23
N GLU A 137 -10.96 -10.63 -48.57
CA GLU A 137 -9.85 -11.41 -49.12
C GLU A 137 -10.37 -12.57 -49.97
N VAL A 138 -9.73 -12.80 -51.11
CA VAL A 138 -10.16 -13.81 -52.09
C VAL A 138 -9.23 -15.01 -52.01
N SER A 139 -9.81 -16.21 -51.91
CA SER A 139 -9.10 -17.48 -51.97
C SER A 139 -9.72 -18.42 -53.01
N GLY A 140 -9.03 -19.52 -53.35
CA GLY A 140 -9.55 -20.54 -54.27
C GLY A 140 -9.40 -20.24 -55.77
N GLY A 141 -9.07 -18.99 -56.14
CA GLY A 141 -8.80 -18.62 -57.53
C GLY A 141 -7.50 -19.22 -58.08
N SER A 142 -7.43 -19.40 -59.40
CA SER A 142 -6.22 -19.88 -60.10
C SER A 142 -5.09 -18.84 -60.20
N VAL A 143 -5.39 -17.59 -59.85
CA VAL A 143 -4.45 -16.46 -59.81
C VAL A 143 -4.71 -15.65 -58.55
N TYR A 144 -3.68 -14.93 -58.09
CA TYR A 144 -3.85 -13.97 -57.00
C TYR A 144 -4.81 -12.85 -57.41
N MET A 145 -5.76 -12.53 -56.54
CA MET A 145 -6.69 -11.42 -56.70
C MET A 145 -6.53 -10.49 -55.50
N LYS A 146 -6.38 -9.18 -55.78
CA LYS A 146 -6.33 -8.19 -54.72
C LYS A 146 -7.65 -8.19 -53.93
N PRO A 147 -7.60 -8.00 -52.61
CA PRO A 147 -8.81 -7.90 -51.80
C PRO A 147 -9.62 -6.66 -52.19
N GLU A 148 -10.93 -6.72 -51.95
CA GLU A 148 -11.76 -5.52 -51.90
C GLU A 148 -11.61 -4.87 -50.54
N ILE A 149 -11.55 -3.54 -50.52
CA ILE A 149 -11.35 -2.75 -49.31
C ILE A 149 -12.44 -1.68 -49.26
N SER A 150 -13.07 -1.53 -48.11
CA SER A 150 -13.98 -0.43 -47.82
C SER A 150 -13.62 0.19 -46.48
N LYS A 151 -13.67 1.52 -46.42
CA LYS A 151 -13.18 2.31 -45.28
C LYS A 151 -14.21 3.34 -44.85
N VAL A 152 -14.24 3.64 -43.56
CA VAL A 152 -15.05 4.72 -43.01
C VAL A 152 -14.30 5.41 -41.87
N GLN A 153 -14.40 6.73 -41.80
CA GLN A 153 -13.85 7.52 -40.70
C GLN A 153 -14.96 8.01 -39.76
N PHE A 154 -14.64 8.14 -38.48
CA PHE A 154 -15.55 8.58 -37.43
C PHE A 154 -14.77 9.18 -36.25
N SER A 155 -15.42 10.02 -35.45
CA SER A 155 -14.84 10.58 -34.24
C SER A 155 -15.29 9.82 -32.99
N VAL A 156 -14.36 9.65 -32.04
CA VAL A 156 -14.65 9.06 -30.72
C VAL A 156 -14.00 9.91 -29.64
N THR A 157 -14.78 10.27 -28.62
CA THR A 157 -14.29 10.91 -27.40
C THR A 157 -14.30 9.90 -26.26
N GLY A 158 -13.11 9.65 -25.68
CA GLY A 158 -12.95 8.75 -24.53
C GLY A 158 -13.34 9.38 -23.20
N TYR A 159 -13.42 8.58 -22.14
CA TYR A 159 -13.73 9.01 -20.78
C TYR A 159 -12.63 8.64 -19.78
N TYR A 160 -12.54 9.40 -18.68
CA TYR A 160 -11.72 9.05 -17.53
C TYR A 160 -12.35 7.90 -16.78
N ILE A 161 -11.56 6.85 -16.54
CA ILE A 161 -12.00 5.74 -15.70
C ILE A 161 -12.01 6.25 -14.25
N ALA A 162 -13.20 6.57 -13.74
CA ALA A 162 -13.39 6.94 -12.36
C ALA A 162 -13.44 5.68 -11.49
N ALA A 163 -12.82 5.74 -10.32
CA ALA A 163 -12.88 4.65 -9.36
C ALA A 163 -14.34 4.33 -8.99
N ARG A 164 -14.69 3.05 -8.96
CA ARG A 164 -16.04 2.62 -8.57
C ARG A 164 -16.02 2.15 -7.13
N ASP A 165 -16.83 2.78 -6.29
CA ASP A 165 -16.87 2.39 -4.89
C ASP A 165 -17.61 1.05 -4.70
N LEU A 166 -17.04 0.20 -3.85
CA LEU A 166 -17.65 -1.03 -3.36
C LEU A 166 -17.51 -1.08 -1.84
N PHE A 167 -18.57 -1.49 -1.15
CA PHE A 167 -18.60 -1.51 0.30
C PHE A 167 -19.14 -2.83 0.84
N ILE A 168 -18.64 -3.27 1.99
CA ILE A 168 -19.12 -4.42 2.75
C ILE A 168 -20.19 -3.94 3.74
N VAL A 169 -21.37 -4.58 3.75
CA VAL A 169 -22.47 -4.28 4.68
C VAL A 169 -23.09 -5.57 5.22
N GLY A 170 -23.59 -5.55 6.46
CA GLY A 170 -24.27 -6.70 7.05
C GLY A 170 -24.02 -6.83 8.56
N SER A 171 -24.61 -7.86 9.17
CA SER A 171 -24.47 -8.12 10.61
C SER A 171 -23.04 -8.46 11.03
N ALA A 172 -22.20 -8.97 10.12
CA ALA A 172 -20.76 -9.15 10.35
C ALA A 172 -19.98 -7.82 10.53
N VAL A 173 -20.61 -6.68 10.20
CA VAL A 173 -20.05 -5.33 10.33
C VAL A 173 -20.78 -4.58 11.46
N GLU A 174 -21.83 -3.83 11.11
CA GLU A 174 -22.67 -3.03 12.01
C GLU A 174 -24.16 -3.08 11.61
N GLY A 175 -24.58 -4.19 11.00
CA GLY A 175 -25.93 -4.42 10.53
C GLY A 175 -26.14 -4.07 9.05
N MET A 176 -27.37 -4.28 8.57
CA MET A 176 -27.80 -3.91 7.22
C MET A 176 -28.07 -2.40 7.10
N ASP A 177 -27.03 -1.59 7.32
CA ASP A 177 -27.06 -0.13 7.23
C ASP A 177 -25.95 0.36 6.30
N ALA A 178 -26.34 0.86 5.12
CA ALA A 178 -25.42 1.31 4.09
C ALA A 178 -24.48 2.43 4.57
N THR A 179 -24.92 3.27 5.52
CA THR A 179 -24.11 4.37 6.04
C THR A 179 -22.91 3.88 6.86
N LYS A 180 -23.04 2.70 7.46
CA LYS A 180 -22.03 2.04 8.30
C LYS A 180 -21.18 1.01 7.58
N SER A 181 -21.34 0.90 6.26
CA SER A 181 -20.59 -0.05 5.44
C SER A 181 -19.08 0.25 5.44
N LEU A 182 -18.27 -0.77 5.17
CA LEU A 182 -16.80 -0.66 5.09
C LEU A 182 -16.38 -0.52 3.63
N LYS A 183 -15.60 0.52 3.30
CA LYS A 183 -15.15 0.74 1.91
C LYS A 183 -14.04 -0.26 1.56
N MET A 184 -14.16 -0.90 0.41
CA MET A 184 -13.10 -1.73 -0.15
C MET A 184 -12.13 -0.87 -0.98
N ASN A 185 -10.88 -1.32 -1.09
CA ASN A 185 -9.87 -0.71 -1.94
C ASN A 185 -9.98 -1.27 -3.36
N GLU A 186 -10.14 -0.41 -4.35
CA GLU A 186 -10.08 -0.82 -5.76
C GLU A 186 -8.62 -1.04 -6.16
N VAL A 187 -8.29 -2.26 -6.58
CA VAL A 187 -6.93 -2.65 -6.97
C VAL A 187 -6.80 -2.89 -8.47
N LEU A 188 -7.92 -3.13 -9.17
CA LEU A 188 -8.00 -3.09 -10.63
C LEU A 188 -9.27 -2.34 -11.01
N SER A 189 -9.11 -1.24 -11.74
CA SER A 189 -10.20 -0.30 -12.03
C SER A 189 -11.43 -1.02 -12.60
N GLU A 190 -12.58 -0.81 -11.96
CA GLU A 190 -13.90 -1.38 -12.30
C GLU A 190 -14.02 -2.90 -12.19
N GLN A 191 -12.99 -3.59 -11.69
CA GLN A 191 -12.89 -5.05 -11.76
C GLN A 191 -12.63 -5.68 -10.41
N LYS A 192 -11.56 -5.29 -9.73
CA LYS A 192 -11.04 -6.02 -8.58
C LYS A 192 -10.91 -5.12 -7.36
N TYR A 193 -11.40 -5.63 -6.23
CA TYR A 193 -11.43 -4.96 -4.94
C TYR A 193 -10.82 -5.84 -3.87
N GLU A 194 -10.13 -5.22 -2.92
CA GLU A 194 -9.53 -5.89 -1.78
C GLU A 194 -9.88 -5.15 -0.49
N TRP A 195 -10.11 -5.90 0.58
CA TRP A 195 -10.38 -5.36 1.91
C TRP A 195 -9.79 -6.28 2.97
N GLY A 196 -9.08 -5.70 3.94
CA GLY A 196 -8.57 -6.40 5.10
C GLY A 196 -9.09 -5.74 6.37
N GLY A 197 -9.64 -6.53 7.29
CA GLY A 197 -10.15 -5.97 8.54
C GLY A 197 -10.89 -6.99 9.41
N HIS A 198 -11.39 -6.51 10.54
CA HIS A 198 -12.11 -7.32 11.50
C HIS A 198 -13.60 -7.47 11.14
N LEU A 199 -14.09 -8.70 11.08
CA LEU A 199 -15.51 -9.04 10.91
C LEU A 199 -16.01 -9.87 12.10
N LYS A 200 -17.25 -9.60 12.51
CA LYS A 200 -17.97 -10.36 13.53
C LYS A 200 -18.60 -11.60 12.91
N GLN A 201 -18.95 -12.58 13.74
CA GLN A 201 -19.84 -13.65 13.31
C GLN A 201 -21.16 -13.05 12.79
N GLY A 202 -21.58 -13.45 11.60
CA GLY A 202 -22.78 -12.90 10.96
C GLY A 202 -22.70 -12.90 9.44
N ASP A 203 -23.64 -12.20 8.83
CA ASP A 203 -23.83 -12.18 7.38
C ASP A 203 -23.37 -10.86 6.76
N PHE A 204 -22.97 -10.89 5.50
CA PHE A 204 -22.64 -9.69 4.72
C PHE A 204 -22.93 -9.83 3.22
N LYS A 205 -23.02 -8.66 2.57
CA LYS A 205 -23.04 -8.50 1.11
C LYS A 205 -22.24 -7.26 0.71
N PHE A 206 -22.10 -7.05 -0.60
CA PHE A 206 -21.44 -5.86 -1.14
C PHE A 206 -22.45 -4.91 -1.77
N ILE A 207 -22.26 -3.60 -1.57
CA ILE A 207 -23.11 -2.54 -2.10
C ILE A 207 -22.26 -1.50 -2.82
N LYS A 208 -22.85 -0.79 -3.79
CA LYS A 208 -22.15 0.20 -4.63
C LYS A 208 -22.25 1.65 -4.10
N SER A 209 -22.99 1.87 -3.01
CA SER A 209 -23.12 3.21 -2.41
C SER A 209 -23.39 3.14 -0.90
N ARG A 210 -23.16 4.24 -0.19
CA ARG A 210 -23.52 4.38 1.24
C ARG A 210 -24.96 4.83 1.48
N THR A 211 -25.74 5.03 0.41
CA THR A 211 -27.11 5.57 0.48
C THR A 211 -28.17 4.54 0.10
N SER A 212 -27.77 3.39 -0.43
CA SER A 212 -28.67 2.32 -0.86
C SER A 212 -28.06 0.95 -0.60
N LEU A 213 -28.92 -0.04 -0.31
CA LEU A 213 -28.52 -1.45 -0.21
C LEU A 213 -28.54 -2.17 -1.56
N THR A 214 -28.98 -1.49 -2.63
CA THR A 214 -29.01 -1.99 -4.01
C THR A 214 -28.51 -0.91 -4.99
N PRO A 215 -27.95 -1.30 -6.15
CA PRO A 215 -27.60 -2.67 -6.52
C PRO A 215 -26.53 -3.27 -5.61
N SER A 216 -26.52 -4.60 -5.51
CA SER A 216 -25.69 -5.36 -4.58
C SER A 216 -24.97 -6.52 -5.28
N TYR A 217 -23.90 -7.02 -4.66
CA TYR A 217 -23.37 -8.34 -4.95
C TYR A 217 -23.55 -9.23 -3.72
N THR A 218 -24.13 -10.40 -3.94
CA THR A 218 -24.44 -11.39 -2.89
C THR A 218 -23.81 -12.74 -3.24
N ARG A 219 -23.93 -13.73 -2.35
CA ARG A 219 -23.36 -15.05 -2.57
C ARG A 219 -24.08 -15.76 -3.71
N GLY A 220 -23.28 -16.30 -4.64
CA GLY A 220 -23.76 -17.11 -5.74
C GLY A 220 -24.01 -18.57 -5.36
N ALA A 221 -23.70 -19.47 -6.29
CA ALA A 221 -23.93 -20.91 -6.13
C ALA A 221 -23.09 -21.53 -5.00
N ASP A 222 -21.96 -20.92 -4.68
CA ASP A 222 -21.02 -21.34 -3.64
C ASP A 222 -20.40 -20.12 -2.93
N ASN A 223 -19.50 -20.38 -1.97
CA ASN A 223 -18.84 -19.33 -1.19
C ASN A 223 -17.76 -18.56 -1.96
N ASN A 224 -17.51 -18.90 -3.24
CA ASN A 224 -16.48 -18.30 -4.08
C ASN A 224 -17.04 -17.54 -5.30
N THR A 225 -18.37 -17.51 -5.44
CA THR A 225 -19.07 -16.88 -6.56
C THR A 225 -19.98 -15.76 -6.08
N LEU A 226 -20.18 -14.76 -6.94
CA LEU A 226 -21.04 -13.60 -6.72
C LEU A 226 -22.25 -13.64 -7.64
N VAL A 227 -23.36 -13.07 -7.18
CA VAL A 227 -24.52 -12.73 -8.00
C VAL A 227 -24.76 -11.24 -7.87
N TYR A 228 -24.88 -10.56 -9.01
CA TYR A 228 -25.27 -9.16 -9.08
C TYR A 228 -26.79 -9.04 -9.00
N ASN A 229 -27.28 -8.22 -8.07
CA ASN A 229 -28.69 -7.92 -7.92
C ASN A 229 -28.94 -6.43 -8.18
N GLU A 230 -29.76 -6.13 -9.18
CA GLU A 230 -30.18 -4.75 -9.46
C GLU A 230 -31.10 -4.21 -8.34
N THR A 231 -31.97 -5.08 -7.82
CA THR A 231 -32.95 -4.78 -6.77
C THR A 231 -32.99 -5.91 -5.74
N ASP A 232 -33.52 -5.62 -4.55
CA ASP A 232 -33.78 -6.63 -3.51
C ASP A 232 -35.19 -7.20 -3.73
N ASP A 233 -35.26 -8.46 -4.17
CA ASP A 233 -36.51 -9.20 -4.35
C ASP A 233 -36.81 -10.15 -3.18
N GLY A 234 -36.01 -10.11 -2.12
CA GLY A 234 -36.10 -10.99 -0.95
C GLY A 234 -35.54 -12.39 -1.15
N THR A 235 -34.87 -12.67 -2.28
CA THR A 235 -34.24 -13.98 -2.56
C THR A 235 -32.72 -13.99 -2.41
N GLU A 236 -32.12 -12.86 -2.02
CA GLU A 236 -30.69 -12.72 -1.80
C GLU A 236 -30.16 -13.77 -0.81
N THR A 237 -29.03 -14.38 -1.16
CA THR A 237 -28.27 -15.25 -0.27
C THR A 237 -27.00 -14.54 0.15
N LEU A 238 -26.83 -14.29 1.44
CA LEU A 238 -25.69 -13.52 1.96
C LEU A 238 -24.45 -14.42 2.16
N PHE A 239 -23.28 -13.80 2.21
CA PHE A 239 -22.07 -14.46 2.70
C PHE A 239 -22.13 -14.55 4.22
N HIS A 240 -21.52 -15.59 4.79
CA HIS A 240 -21.52 -15.85 6.23
C HIS A 240 -20.09 -15.90 6.78
N ILE A 241 -19.87 -15.27 7.93
CA ILE A 241 -18.67 -15.35 8.74
C ILE A 241 -18.97 -16.26 9.93
N ASP A 242 -18.34 -17.43 9.99
CA ASP A 242 -18.54 -18.40 11.07
C ASP A 242 -17.81 -17.98 12.36
N THR A 243 -16.61 -17.45 12.22
CA THR A 243 -15.73 -17.10 13.35
C THR A 243 -15.36 -15.63 13.31
N GLU A 244 -15.61 -14.92 14.39
CA GLU A 244 -15.15 -13.53 14.54
C GLU A 244 -13.62 -13.44 14.40
N GLY A 245 -13.14 -12.40 13.71
CA GLY A 245 -11.72 -12.10 13.62
C GLY A 245 -11.35 -11.31 12.37
N TYR A 246 -10.05 -11.32 12.05
CA TYR A 246 -9.52 -10.55 10.91
C TYR A 246 -9.59 -11.37 9.62
N TYR A 247 -10.12 -10.79 8.56
CA TYR A 247 -10.29 -11.42 7.25
C TYR A 247 -9.65 -10.56 6.15
N PHE A 248 -9.17 -11.23 5.10
CA PHE A 248 -8.85 -10.60 3.82
C PHE A 248 -9.86 -11.06 2.79
N ILE A 249 -10.54 -10.10 2.16
CA ILE A 249 -11.58 -10.33 1.17
C ILE A 249 -11.13 -9.73 -0.16
N THR A 250 -11.12 -10.56 -1.20
CA THR A 250 -10.88 -10.14 -2.58
C THR A 250 -12.14 -10.41 -3.40
N VAL A 251 -12.58 -9.41 -4.15
CA VAL A 251 -13.77 -9.47 -5.02
C VAL A 251 -13.38 -9.09 -6.45
N ASP A 252 -13.74 -9.92 -7.42
CA ASP A 252 -13.68 -9.61 -8.85
C ASP A 252 -15.12 -9.53 -9.37
N VAL A 253 -15.60 -8.30 -9.62
CA VAL A 253 -16.98 -8.04 -10.04
C VAL A 253 -17.21 -8.32 -11.53
N GLU A 254 -16.16 -8.34 -12.33
CA GLU A 254 -16.25 -8.69 -13.76
C GLU A 254 -16.33 -10.21 -13.94
N LYS A 255 -15.55 -10.98 -13.16
CA LYS A 255 -15.63 -12.45 -13.14
C LYS A 255 -16.70 -13.00 -12.21
N LEU A 256 -17.33 -12.16 -11.39
CA LEU A 256 -18.27 -12.55 -10.34
C LEU A 256 -17.68 -13.60 -9.36
N THR A 257 -16.48 -13.34 -8.86
CA THR A 257 -15.79 -14.23 -7.91
C THR A 257 -15.36 -13.52 -6.63
N ILE A 258 -15.25 -14.29 -5.55
CA ILE A 258 -14.79 -13.83 -4.24
C ILE A 258 -13.82 -14.85 -3.62
N ALA A 259 -12.79 -14.34 -2.95
CA ALA A 259 -11.99 -15.08 -2.00
C ALA A 259 -12.09 -14.42 -0.63
N SER A 260 -12.27 -15.25 0.41
CA SER A 260 -12.23 -14.82 1.80
C SER A 260 -11.21 -15.68 2.53
N GLU A 261 -10.18 -15.03 3.05
CA GLU A 261 -9.08 -15.66 3.76
C GLU A 261 -9.17 -15.29 5.24
N TYR A 262 -9.11 -16.30 6.10
CA TYR A 262 -8.99 -16.16 7.55
C TYR A 262 -7.59 -16.62 7.95
N PRO A 263 -6.63 -15.70 8.14
CA PRO A 263 -5.27 -16.05 8.50
C PRO A 263 -5.19 -16.88 9.78
N GLU A 264 -4.39 -17.95 9.73
CA GLU A 264 -4.02 -18.67 10.94
C GLU A 264 -3.16 -17.80 11.85
N ASN A 265 -3.47 -17.83 13.14
CA ASN A 265 -2.67 -17.20 14.18
C ASN A 265 -1.38 -18.01 14.41
N LYS A 266 -0.24 -17.50 13.91
CA LYS A 266 1.08 -18.15 14.09
C LYS A 266 1.85 -17.68 15.33
N TYR A 267 1.50 -16.50 15.87
CA TYR A 267 2.30 -15.83 16.91
C TYR A 267 1.43 -15.54 18.13
N GLU A 268 1.86 -15.97 19.30
CA GLU A 268 1.09 -15.73 20.54
C GLU A 268 1.55 -14.49 21.29
N LYS A 269 2.86 -14.23 21.32
CA LYS A 269 3.45 -13.12 22.04
C LYS A 269 4.58 -12.51 21.22
N VAL A 270 4.69 -11.20 21.29
CA VAL A 270 5.77 -10.42 20.70
C VAL A 270 6.18 -9.38 21.73
N TRP A 271 7.48 -9.11 21.84
CA TRP A 271 8.01 -8.03 22.68
C TRP A 271 8.85 -7.09 21.84
N ALA A 272 9.05 -5.85 22.30
CA ALA A 272 10.01 -4.89 21.76
C ALA A 272 11.23 -4.84 22.68
N ILE A 273 12.41 -4.83 22.07
CA ILE A 273 13.69 -4.69 22.78
C ILE A 273 14.65 -3.84 21.97
N GLY A 274 15.58 -3.18 22.66
CA GLY A 274 16.64 -2.38 22.06
C GLY A 274 16.89 -1.09 22.83
N ASP A 275 18.01 -0.44 22.58
CA ASP A 275 18.36 0.87 23.17
C ASP A 275 17.41 2.00 22.72
N ALA A 276 16.72 1.82 21.59
CA ALA A 276 15.60 2.67 21.22
C ALA A 276 14.36 2.47 22.09
N THR A 277 14.31 1.47 22.98
CA THR A 277 13.16 1.17 23.85
C THR A 277 13.52 1.37 25.33
N PRO A 278 12.54 1.55 26.24
CA PRO A 278 12.80 1.60 27.69
C PRO A 278 13.48 0.34 28.25
N ALA A 279 13.37 -0.80 27.56
CA ALA A 279 13.97 -2.06 27.98
C ALA A 279 15.50 -2.11 27.80
N GLY A 280 16.06 -1.26 26.92
CA GLY A 280 17.43 -1.41 26.45
C GLY A 280 17.70 -2.82 25.89
N TRP A 281 18.92 -3.32 26.07
CA TRP A 281 19.33 -4.68 25.69
C TRP A 281 19.27 -5.66 26.86
N THR A 282 18.24 -5.58 27.70
CA THR A 282 17.99 -6.57 28.77
C THR A 282 16.75 -7.39 28.41
N ILE A 283 16.94 -8.62 27.94
CA ILE A 283 15.83 -9.45 27.38
C ILE A 283 14.67 -9.64 28.33
N MET A 284 14.94 -9.81 29.63
CA MET A 284 13.88 -9.98 30.63
C MET A 284 13.08 -8.69 30.91
N ASN A 285 13.56 -7.54 30.44
CA ASN A 285 12.87 -6.25 30.54
C ASN A 285 12.13 -5.87 29.25
N ALA A 286 12.15 -6.72 28.21
CA ALA A 286 11.53 -6.42 26.92
C ALA A 286 10.05 -6.06 27.09
N VAL A 287 9.58 -5.08 26.32
CA VAL A 287 8.22 -4.52 26.45
C VAL A 287 7.26 -5.38 25.66
N GLY A 288 6.30 -6.04 26.31
CA GLY A 288 5.29 -6.86 25.63
C GLY A 288 4.37 -6.01 24.75
N LEU A 289 4.14 -6.44 23.50
CA LEU A 289 3.15 -5.84 22.62
C LEU A 289 1.75 -6.36 22.95
N THR A 290 0.74 -5.52 22.74
CA THR A 290 -0.67 -5.90 22.88
C THR A 290 -1.14 -6.56 21.60
N LYS A 291 -1.59 -7.81 21.67
CA LYS A 291 -2.25 -8.49 20.56
C LYS A 291 -3.66 -7.94 20.38
N ILE A 292 -3.94 -7.29 19.25
CA ILE A 292 -5.24 -6.63 18.99
C ILE A 292 -6.18 -7.46 18.12
N ASN A 293 -5.65 -8.47 17.42
CA ASN A 293 -6.40 -9.51 16.70
C ASN A 293 -5.46 -10.70 16.40
N ASN A 294 -5.89 -11.66 15.58
CA ASN A 294 -5.13 -12.88 15.27
C ASN A 294 -3.76 -12.65 14.65
N ILE A 295 -3.54 -11.50 14.01
CA ILE A 295 -2.35 -11.24 13.19
C ILE A 295 -1.62 -9.95 13.58
N GLN A 296 -2.26 -9.05 14.34
CA GLN A 296 -1.68 -7.74 14.66
C GLN A 296 -1.29 -7.59 16.12
N PHE A 297 -0.09 -7.02 16.32
CA PHE A 297 0.48 -6.67 17.62
C PHE A 297 0.81 -5.18 17.65
N VAL A 298 0.50 -4.52 18.77
CA VAL A 298 0.71 -3.08 18.94
C VAL A 298 1.66 -2.79 20.09
N TYR A 299 2.69 -1.99 19.81
CA TYR A 299 3.49 -1.28 20.81
C TYR A 299 2.98 0.16 20.89
N GLU A 300 2.68 0.65 22.10
CA GLU A 300 2.52 2.07 22.34
C GLU A 300 3.49 2.52 23.43
N GLY A 301 4.35 3.48 23.12
CA GLY A 301 5.36 3.95 24.04
C GLY A 301 6.38 4.86 23.37
N ASP A 302 7.31 5.36 24.17
CA ASP A 302 8.41 6.18 23.67
C ASP A 302 9.47 5.33 22.98
N LEU A 303 10.02 5.88 21.90
CA LEU A 303 11.25 5.42 21.28
C LEU A 303 12.34 6.48 21.39
N TYR A 304 13.55 6.04 21.71
CA TYR A 304 14.76 6.85 21.79
C TYR A 304 15.63 6.66 20.55
N GLY A 305 16.64 7.51 20.36
CA GLY A 305 17.69 7.24 19.39
C GLY A 305 18.37 5.90 19.69
N GLY A 306 18.51 5.03 18.69
CA GLY A 306 19.05 3.69 18.87
C GLY A 306 18.46 2.68 17.89
N HIS A 307 18.50 1.42 18.27
CA HIS A 307 17.99 0.29 17.49
C HIS A 307 16.93 -0.49 18.28
N LEU A 308 16.08 -1.20 17.56
CA LEU A 308 15.12 -2.13 18.14
C LEU A 308 14.85 -3.34 17.23
N LYS A 309 14.36 -4.42 17.84
CA LYS A 309 13.83 -5.63 17.17
C LYS A 309 12.77 -6.30 18.04
N PHE A 310 12.13 -7.35 17.53
CA PHE A 310 10.97 -7.95 18.18
C PHE A 310 11.15 -9.44 18.49
N PRO A 311 11.60 -9.82 19.70
CA PRO A 311 11.64 -11.22 20.11
C PRO A 311 10.25 -11.85 20.21
N LEU A 312 10.19 -13.16 19.96
CA LEU A 312 8.98 -13.99 20.03
C LEU A 312 8.95 -14.91 21.25
N GLU A 313 10.02 -14.91 22.04
CA GLU A 313 10.14 -15.56 23.34
C GLU A 313 11.02 -14.68 24.26
N LEU A 314 11.10 -14.96 25.55
CA LEU A 314 12.06 -14.30 26.44
C LEU A 314 12.98 -15.35 27.08
N ARG A 315 14.28 -15.29 26.77
CA ARG A 315 15.29 -16.19 27.33
C ARG A 315 16.63 -15.48 27.45
N GLU A 316 17.31 -15.66 28.58
CA GLU A 316 18.58 -14.96 28.90
C GLU A 316 19.73 -15.30 27.95
N ASP A 317 19.69 -16.44 27.26
CA ASP A 317 20.71 -16.87 26.31
C ASP A 317 20.51 -16.30 24.89
N TRP A 318 19.46 -15.48 24.67
CA TRP A 318 19.12 -14.81 23.40
C TRP A 318 18.85 -15.71 22.19
N ASN A 319 18.94 -17.04 22.35
CA ASN A 319 18.77 -18.04 21.30
C ASN A 319 17.29 -18.35 21.06
N ILE A 320 16.54 -17.33 20.66
CA ILE A 320 15.10 -17.33 20.49
C ILE A 320 14.74 -16.83 19.08
N PRO A 321 13.53 -17.08 18.59
CA PRO A 321 13.11 -16.50 17.33
C PRO A 321 12.74 -15.01 17.46
N TYR A 322 12.83 -14.26 16.35
CA TYR A 322 12.55 -12.83 16.28
C TYR A 322 11.77 -12.47 15.01
N LEU A 323 11.08 -11.32 15.05
CA LEU A 323 10.71 -10.55 13.88
C LEU A 323 11.72 -9.41 13.70
N MET A 324 12.29 -9.31 12.50
CA MET A 324 13.37 -8.39 12.15
C MET A 324 13.05 -7.69 10.80
N PRO A 325 13.68 -6.55 10.48
CA PRO A 325 13.58 -5.99 9.13
C PRO A 325 14.42 -6.83 8.17
N LYS A 326 14.07 -6.81 6.88
CA LYS A 326 14.86 -7.49 5.84
C LYS A 326 16.22 -6.87 5.55
N THR A 327 16.42 -5.62 5.97
CA THR A 327 17.67 -4.89 5.83
C THR A 327 18.04 -4.27 7.19
N HIS A 328 19.27 -4.47 7.64
CA HIS A 328 19.77 -3.83 8.86
C HIS A 328 19.72 -2.30 8.75
N ASP A 329 19.51 -1.60 9.86
CA ASP A 329 19.39 -0.14 9.94
C ASP A 329 18.21 0.45 9.14
N THR A 330 17.15 -0.33 8.90
CA THR A 330 15.93 0.22 8.30
C THR A 330 15.28 1.23 9.26
N GLU A 331 15.06 2.46 8.79
CA GLU A 331 14.46 3.53 9.58
C GLU A 331 12.93 3.61 9.38
N PRO A 332 12.17 4.20 10.33
CA PRO A 332 10.76 4.51 10.13
C PRO A 332 10.49 5.28 8.83
N GLY A 333 9.54 4.79 8.03
CA GLY A 333 9.21 5.33 6.70
C GLY A 333 10.03 4.73 5.55
N GLY A 334 10.98 3.83 5.85
CA GLY A 334 11.67 2.99 4.86
C GLY A 334 10.86 1.75 4.45
N ASP A 335 11.56 0.66 4.11
CA ASP A 335 10.95 -0.65 3.84
C ASP A 335 10.14 -1.10 5.07
N ASN A 336 8.85 -1.35 4.86
CA ASN A 336 7.93 -1.76 5.91
C ASN A 336 7.86 -3.28 6.06
N THR A 337 8.64 -4.07 5.32
CA THR A 337 8.58 -5.53 5.38
C THR A 337 9.43 -6.12 6.51
N MET A 338 8.87 -7.12 7.16
CA MET A 338 9.47 -7.92 8.23
C MET A 338 9.83 -9.32 7.73
N GLU A 339 10.70 -9.99 8.48
CA GLU A 339 10.96 -11.41 8.32
C GLU A 339 11.00 -12.12 9.67
N TYR A 340 10.65 -13.41 9.65
CA TYR A 340 10.82 -14.31 10.77
C TYR A 340 12.23 -14.90 10.74
N VAL A 341 12.96 -14.73 11.83
CA VAL A 341 14.30 -15.26 12.00
C VAL A 341 14.25 -16.34 13.08
N GLU A 342 14.55 -17.57 12.68
CA GLU A 342 14.65 -18.71 13.60
C GLU A 342 15.90 -18.60 14.48
N LYS A 343 15.83 -19.17 15.69
CA LYS A 343 16.87 -19.03 16.72
C LYS A 343 18.27 -19.45 16.24
N GLU A 344 18.37 -20.43 15.35
CA GLU A 344 19.64 -20.94 14.83
C GLU A 344 20.37 -19.93 13.92
N LYS A 345 19.69 -18.90 13.41
CA LYS A 345 20.25 -17.92 12.48
C LYS A 345 20.63 -16.59 13.13
N VAL A 346 20.20 -16.35 14.36
CA VAL A 346 20.30 -15.04 15.04
C VAL A 346 21.74 -14.54 15.14
N GLU A 347 22.71 -15.43 15.36
CA GLU A 347 24.14 -15.05 15.44
C GLU A 347 24.67 -14.48 14.11
N THR A 348 24.09 -14.88 12.98
CA THR A 348 24.52 -14.47 11.64
C THR A 348 23.57 -13.48 10.97
N HIS A 349 22.37 -13.30 11.56
CA HIS A 349 21.28 -12.52 10.99
C HIS A 349 20.57 -11.76 12.12
N ASP A 350 21.20 -10.67 12.55
CA ASP A 350 20.72 -9.80 13.62
C ASP A 350 20.35 -8.41 13.09
N TYR A 351 19.27 -8.35 12.30
CA TYR A 351 18.80 -7.12 11.72
C TYR A 351 17.88 -6.36 12.67
N GLN A 352 18.03 -5.03 12.67
CA GLN A 352 17.39 -4.16 13.63
C GLN A 352 16.88 -2.92 12.90
N TRP A 353 15.73 -2.40 13.34
CA TRP A 353 15.30 -1.08 12.94
C TRP A 353 16.13 -0.03 13.67
N LYS A 354 16.36 1.11 13.02
CA LYS A 354 17.08 2.23 13.60
C LYS A 354 16.17 3.45 13.76
N ILE A 355 16.12 3.98 14.98
CA ILE A 355 15.46 5.25 15.29
C ILE A 355 16.57 6.29 15.40
N THR A 356 16.55 7.29 14.53
CA THR A 356 17.47 8.43 14.66
C THR A 356 17.06 9.35 15.81
N GLU A 357 17.98 10.17 16.31
CA GLU A 357 17.70 11.16 17.36
C GLU A 357 16.56 12.12 16.99
N SER A 358 16.47 12.52 15.71
CA SER A 358 15.37 13.37 15.23
C SER A 358 14.04 12.61 15.13
N GLN A 359 14.08 11.28 15.01
CA GLN A 359 12.92 10.42 15.00
C GLN A 359 12.47 10.02 16.42
N ALA A 360 13.26 10.21 17.47
CA ALA A 360 12.84 9.93 18.84
C ALA A 360 11.52 10.63 19.22
N GLY A 361 10.73 9.99 20.07
CA GLY A 361 9.41 10.46 20.51
C GLY A 361 8.43 9.32 20.81
N SER A 362 7.18 9.64 21.08
CA SER A 362 6.13 8.66 21.34
C SER A 362 5.61 8.04 20.05
N TYR A 363 5.47 6.73 20.00
CA TYR A 363 4.98 5.98 18.84
C TYR A 363 3.82 5.05 19.19
N LYS A 364 3.01 4.77 18.17
CA LYS A 364 2.25 3.54 18.04
C LYS A 364 2.89 2.72 16.91
N ILE A 365 3.37 1.53 17.21
CA ILE A 365 3.92 0.61 16.21
C ILE A 365 2.93 -0.53 16.04
N ILE A 366 2.59 -0.87 14.80
CA ILE A 366 1.71 -1.99 14.46
C ILE A 366 2.53 -3.00 13.68
N LEU A 367 2.60 -4.24 14.18
CA LEU A 367 3.16 -5.38 13.47
C LEU A 367 2.01 -6.20 12.89
N ASP A 368 1.95 -6.33 11.57
CA ASP A 368 1.06 -7.26 10.87
C ASP A 368 1.83 -8.54 10.53
N THR A 369 1.56 -9.61 11.27
CA THR A 369 2.26 -10.89 11.14
C THR A 369 1.72 -11.79 10.03
N TYR A 370 0.65 -11.37 9.35
CA TYR A 370 0.17 -12.05 8.15
C TYR A 370 0.83 -11.48 6.90
N LEU A 371 0.76 -10.17 6.74
CA LEU A 371 1.42 -9.46 5.64
C LEU A 371 2.94 -9.41 5.84
N MET A 372 3.41 -9.67 7.06
CA MET A 372 4.79 -9.49 7.49
C MET A 372 5.23 -8.03 7.24
N GLU A 373 4.41 -7.09 7.73
CA GLU A 373 4.66 -5.65 7.61
C GLU A 373 4.63 -4.93 8.96
N ILE A 374 5.38 -3.84 9.08
CA ILE A 374 5.46 -2.98 10.26
C ILE A 374 5.09 -1.54 9.91
N THR A 375 4.26 -0.91 10.74
CA THR A 375 3.91 0.51 10.62
C THR A 375 4.39 1.26 11.86
N PHE A 376 5.10 2.36 11.66
CA PHE A 376 5.49 3.30 12.72
C PHE A 376 4.65 4.58 12.63
N GLU A 377 3.73 4.78 13.57
CA GLU A 377 2.94 6.00 13.69
C GLU A 377 3.50 6.88 14.81
N LYS A 378 4.27 7.91 14.45
CA LYS A 378 4.76 8.88 15.43
C LYS A 378 3.60 9.70 15.95
N LYS A 379 3.36 9.66 17.27
CA LYS A 379 2.32 10.49 17.90
C LYS A 379 2.77 11.97 17.85
N PRO A 380 1.82 12.92 17.71
CA PRO A 380 2.13 14.34 17.76
C PRO A 380 2.94 14.66 19.02
N LYS A 381 4.00 15.45 18.86
CA LYS A 381 4.78 15.92 20.00
C LYS A 381 3.87 16.78 20.87
N ILE A 382 3.73 16.42 22.14
CA ILE A 382 3.02 17.24 23.11
C ILE A 382 3.86 18.52 23.32
N GLU A 383 3.29 19.68 22.99
CA GLU A 383 3.92 20.97 23.24
C GLU A 383 3.76 21.39 24.70
N ILE A 384 4.88 21.76 25.32
CA ILE A 384 4.90 22.23 26.71
C ILE A 384 4.71 23.74 26.69
N PRO A 385 3.69 24.29 27.38
CA PRO A 385 3.44 25.72 27.43
C PRO A 385 4.67 26.56 27.80
N ASP A 386 4.88 27.66 27.07
CA ASP A 386 6.08 28.49 27.24
C ASP A 386 6.18 29.19 28.59
N ASN A 387 5.04 29.44 29.22
CA ASN A 387 4.90 30.01 30.55
C ASN A 387 5.24 29.02 31.68
N LEU A 388 5.46 27.73 31.40
CA LEU A 388 5.79 26.77 32.45
C LEU A 388 7.23 26.98 32.97
N PRO A 389 7.41 27.10 34.30
CA PRO A 389 8.72 27.37 34.90
C PRO A 389 9.65 26.15 34.88
N ILE A 390 9.09 24.94 34.74
CA ILE A 390 9.80 23.67 34.64
C ILE A 390 9.25 22.97 33.40
N LYS A 391 10.13 22.73 32.42
CA LYS A 391 9.76 22.15 31.11
C LYS A 391 10.16 20.68 30.96
N ALA A 392 10.95 20.14 31.90
CA ALA A 392 11.33 18.74 31.90
C ALA A 392 11.64 18.30 33.32
N VAL A 393 11.30 17.04 33.62
CA VAL A 393 11.55 16.39 34.91
C VAL A 393 11.98 14.95 34.62
N TRP A 394 13.03 14.50 35.28
CA TRP A 394 13.52 13.13 35.23
C TRP A 394 13.34 12.44 36.59
N MET A 395 13.61 11.14 36.63
CA MET A 395 13.67 10.34 37.85
C MET A 395 15.00 9.60 37.96
N THR A 396 15.58 9.59 39.15
CA THR A 396 16.78 8.81 39.50
C THR A 396 16.66 8.30 40.92
N GLY A 397 17.34 7.19 41.21
CA GLY A 397 17.24 6.51 42.50
C GLY A 397 17.44 5.01 42.39
N ASP A 398 17.93 4.35 43.43
CA ASP A 398 18.14 2.90 43.47
C ASP A 398 16.85 2.08 43.37
N ALA A 399 15.70 2.69 43.65
CA ALA A 399 14.38 2.14 43.35
C ALA A 399 14.03 2.13 41.85
N THR A 400 14.85 2.73 40.97
CA THR A 400 14.62 2.72 39.52
C THR A 400 15.59 1.80 38.80
N VAL A 401 15.20 1.33 37.61
CA VAL A 401 16.05 0.47 36.76
C VAL A 401 17.39 1.12 36.40
N THR A 402 17.45 2.46 36.35
CA THR A 402 18.68 3.21 36.03
C THR A 402 19.51 3.56 37.26
N LYS A 403 19.03 3.27 38.47
CA LYS A 403 19.70 3.61 39.74
C LYS A 403 20.11 5.09 39.78
N TRP A 404 21.28 5.35 40.35
CA TRP A 404 21.93 6.67 40.43
C TRP A 404 22.84 6.94 39.21
N ASN A 405 22.53 6.42 38.02
CA ASN A 405 23.35 6.65 36.84
C ASN A 405 22.95 7.93 36.11
N THR A 406 23.96 8.70 35.69
CA THR A 406 23.84 9.83 34.78
C THR A 406 24.40 9.46 33.39
N PRO A 407 23.95 10.09 32.29
CA PRO A 407 22.77 10.96 32.19
C PRO A 407 21.47 10.24 32.58
N PHE A 408 20.53 10.97 33.19
CA PHE A 408 19.25 10.43 33.66
C PHE A 408 18.38 9.98 32.48
N LYS A 409 17.95 8.71 32.50
CA LYS A 409 17.23 8.11 31.37
C LYS A 409 15.70 8.04 31.53
N ILE A 410 15.20 8.21 32.75
CA ILE A 410 13.77 8.12 33.03
C ILE A 410 13.20 9.54 33.03
N ALA A 411 12.47 9.92 31.99
CA ALA A 411 11.80 11.22 31.88
C ALA A 411 10.31 11.09 32.20
N PHE A 412 9.73 12.14 32.79
CA PHE A 412 8.27 12.28 32.87
C PHE A 412 7.73 12.93 31.59
N LEU A 413 6.50 12.58 31.24
CA LEU A 413 5.79 13.15 30.10
C LEU A 413 4.83 14.24 30.56
N TYR A 414 4.87 15.40 29.90
CA TYR A 414 3.86 16.44 30.13
C TYR A 414 2.49 15.94 29.68
N ASN A 415 1.47 16.09 30.52
CA ASN A 415 0.11 15.68 30.22
C ASN A 415 -0.79 16.92 30.06
N PRO A 416 -1.18 17.29 28.82
CA PRO A 416 -1.99 18.48 28.56
C PRO A 416 -3.48 18.28 28.91
N ASP A 417 -3.92 17.03 29.11
CA ASP A 417 -5.31 16.70 29.47
C ASP A 417 -5.57 16.81 30.98
N GLU A 418 -4.50 16.92 31.77
CA GLU A 418 -4.55 17.14 33.21
C GLU A 418 -4.40 18.64 33.54
N LYS A 419 -4.42 18.98 34.83
CA LYS A 419 -4.16 20.36 35.27
C LYS A 419 -2.84 20.86 34.69
N GLU A 420 -2.81 22.09 34.16
CA GLU A 420 -1.61 22.73 33.59
C GLU A 420 -0.38 22.55 34.50
N GLY A 421 0.75 22.18 33.90
CA GLY A 421 1.99 21.87 34.62
C GLY A 421 2.07 20.43 35.16
N THR A 422 1.16 19.54 34.78
CA THR A 422 1.21 18.13 35.21
C THR A 422 2.13 17.30 34.31
N PHE A 423 3.03 16.56 34.94
CA PHE A 423 3.89 15.57 34.32
C PHE A 423 3.60 14.19 34.93
N VAL A 424 3.62 13.16 34.10
CA VAL A 424 3.27 11.78 34.48
C VAL A 424 4.34 10.78 34.06
N TRP A 425 4.47 9.73 34.85
CA TRP A 425 5.28 8.56 34.53
C TRP A 425 4.57 7.31 35.03
N GLU A 426 4.66 6.22 34.28
CA GLU A 426 4.17 4.91 34.71
C GLU A 426 5.25 3.85 34.48
N GLY A 427 5.48 3.00 35.49
CA GLY A 427 6.46 1.93 35.39
C GLY A 427 6.66 1.20 36.71
N HIS A 428 7.62 0.28 36.72
CA HIS A 428 7.96 -0.50 37.91
C HIS A 428 8.99 0.25 38.78
N LEU A 429 8.78 0.25 40.09
CA LEU A 429 9.74 0.70 41.10
C LEU A 429 10.08 -0.46 42.04
N ASP A 430 11.37 -0.57 42.36
CA ASP A 430 11.88 -1.45 43.41
C ASP A 430 11.91 -0.73 44.77
N LEU A 431 12.24 -1.46 45.84
CA LEU A 431 12.51 -0.85 47.15
C LEU A 431 13.75 0.04 47.06
N GLY A 432 13.67 1.26 47.61
CA GLY A 432 14.79 2.19 47.59
C GLY A 432 14.38 3.64 47.73
N GLU A 433 15.23 4.54 47.27
CA GLU A 433 15.08 5.99 47.30
C GLU A 433 14.96 6.56 45.89
N ILE A 434 14.24 7.68 45.75
CA ILE A 434 14.11 8.43 44.49
C ILE A 434 14.09 9.94 44.71
N LYS A 435 14.52 10.69 43.69
CA LYS A 435 14.34 12.14 43.55
C LYS A 435 14.26 12.55 42.07
N PHE A 436 13.89 13.80 41.80
CA PHE A 436 13.56 14.24 40.45
C PHE A 436 14.47 15.37 39.94
N PRO A 437 15.51 15.05 39.15
CA PRO A 437 16.33 16.07 38.51
C PRO A 437 15.56 16.88 37.46
N LEU A 438 15.91 18.16 37.33
CA LEU A 438 15.33 19.11 36.38
C LEU A 438 16.21 19.36 35.15
N SER A 439 17.36 18.69 35.07
CA SER A 439 18.22 18.69 33.89
C SER A 439 18.85 17.32 33.71
N ASN A 440 19.15 16.97 32.46
CA ASN A 440 19.82 15.75 32.09
C ASN A 440 21.26 16.04 31.66
N THR A 441 22.16 16.21 32.64
CA THR A 441 23.60 16.41 32.41
C THR A 441 24.38 15.13 32.69
N GLU A 442 25.64 15.05 32.28
CA GLU A 442 26.52 13.91 32.59
C GLU A 442 26.89 13.79 34.10
N GLY A 443 26.28 14.59 34.97
CA GLY A 443 26.52 14.59 36.43
C GLY A 443 25.29 14.99 37.24
N PHE A 444 25.49 15.21 38.54
CA PHE A 444 24.42 15.57 39.48
C PHE A 444 24.23 17.08 39.66
N GLU A 445 24.89 17.88 38.83
CA GLU A 445 24.92 19.33 38.90
C GLU A 445 23.69 19.95 38.23
N CYS A 446 22.53 19.84 38.89
CA CYS A 446 21.28 20.41 38.40
C CYS A 446 20.30 20.71 39.53
N ASP A 447 19.24 21.45 39.22
CA ASP A 447 18.13 21.65 40.15
C ASP A 447 17.31 20.37 40.30
N TYR A 448 16.64 20.20 41.44
CA TYR A 448 15.84 19.03 41.75
C TYR A 448 14.47 19.39 42.31
N LEU A 449 13.50 18.50 42.10
CA LEU A 449 12.28 18.40 42.92
C LEU A 449 12.45 17.25 43.92
N MET A 450 12.20 17.56 45.19
CA MET A 450 12.48 16.70 46.35
C MET A 450 11.34 16.77 47.37
N PRO A 451 11.24 15.84 48.34
CA PRO A 451 10.28 15.99 49.44
C PRO A 451 10.66 17.15 50.37
N GLU A 452 9.67 17.66 51.11
CA GLU A 452 9.90 18.62 52.20
C GLU A 452 10.67 18.02 53.37
N VAL A 453 10.51 16.72 53.62
CA VAL A 453 11.16 15.97 54.70
C VAL A 453 11.88 14.76 54.10
N ASN A 454 13.17 14.63 54.37
CA ASN A 454 13.96 13.51 53.87
C ASN A 454 13.39 12.15 54.33
N GLY A 455 13.35 11.17 53.43
CA GLY A 455 12.85 9.82 53.72
C GLY A 455 11.33 9.72 53.79
N THR A 456 10.59 10.74 53.34
CA THR A 456 9.12 10.67 53.20
C THR A 456 8.74 9.49 52.31
N LEU A 457 7.82 8.64 52.78
CA LEU A 457 7.30 7.53 51.99
C LEU A 457 6.55 8.03 50.76
N VAL A 458 6.73 7.36 49.62
CA VAL A 458 6.01 7.70 48.38
C VAL A 458 4.49 7.67 48.55
N THR A 459 3.97 6.77 49.39
CA THR A 459 2.54 6.66 49.74
C THR A 459 2.00 7.85 50.54
N ASN A 460 2.87 8.59 51.23
CA ASN A 460 2.53 9.78 52.01
C ASN A 460 2.94 11.08 51.32
N ALA A 461 3.53 11.00 50.12
CA ALA A 461 3.99 12.17 49.39
C ALA A 461 2.80 12.96 48.83
N LEU A 462 2.78 14.26 49.12
CA LEU A 462 1.74 15.20 48.66
C LEU A 462 2.36 16.46 48.05
N LYS A 463 3.51 16.87 48.57
CA LYS A 463 4.20 18.11 48.23
C LYS A 463 5.64 17.84 47.83
N MET A 464 6.16 18.72 47.00
CA MET A 464 7.55 18.74 46.59
C MET A 464 8.10 20.16 46.69
N VAL A 465 9.41 20.27 46.84
CA VAL A 465 10.13 21.55 46.85
C VAL A 465 11.20 21.54 45.79
N ARG A 466 11.41 22.69 45.14
CA ARG A 466 12.53 22.90 44.23
C ARG A 466 13.77 23.25 45.06
N LYS A 467 14.87 22.56 44.78
CA LYS A 467 16.20 22.86 45.30
C LYS A 467 17.10 23.23 44.12
N ASN A 468 17.76 24.38 44.23
CA ASN A 468 18.60 24.91 43.15
C ASN A 468 20.06 24.50 43.36
N TYR A 469 20.77 24.23 42.28
CA TYR A 469 22.21 23.94 42.30
C TYR A 469 23.05 25.18 41.90
N PRO A 470 24.25 25.39 42.49
CA PRO A 470 24.79 24.68 43.64
C PRO A 470 24.08 25.06 44.93
N ASP A 471 23.88 24.08 45.80
CA ASP A 471 23.41 24.35 47.15
C ASP A 471 24.63 24.63 48.04
N ASN A 472 24.66 25.81 48.67
CA ASN A 472 25.76 26.22 49.52
C ASN A 472 25.64 25.63 50.95
N THR A 473 24.67 24.72 51.16
CA THR A 473 24.43 24.02 52.41
C THR A 473 24.37 22.52 52.15
N ASP A 474 25.28 21.74 52.75
CA ASP A 474 25.37 20.27 52.59
C ASP A 474 24.12 19.50 53.11
N GLU A 475 23.05 20.19 53.54
CA GLU A 475 21.89 19.62 54.25
C GLU A 475 20.65 19.33 53.37
N ASN A 476 20.73 19.46 52.04
CA ASN A 476 19.53 19.53 51.18
C ASN A 476 19.31 18.37 50.18
N ASP A 477 19.99 17.23 50.31
CA ASP A 477 19.83 16.08 49.39
C ASP A 477 18.69 15.11 49.80
N TYR A 478 17.44 15.61 49.76
CA TYR A 478 16.27 14.87 50.23
C TYR A 478 15.69 13.94 49.17
N LYS A 479 15.24 12.77 49.63
CA LYS A 479 14.73 11.69 48.78
C LYS A 479 13.43 11.14 49.33
N TRP A 480 12.54 10.73 48.44
CA TRP A 480 11.41 9.88 48.83
C TRP A 480 11.89 8.44 48.98
N ARG A 481 11.21 7.67 49.83
CA ARG A 481 11.46 6.22 50.00
C ARG A 481 10.29 5.41 49.44
N VAL A 482 10.61 4.45 48.57
CA VAL A 482 9.73 3.39 48.09
C VAL A 482 9.87 2.20 49.04
N ASP A 483 8.83 1.92 49.81
CA ASP A 483 8.78 0.83 50.80
C ASP A 483 8.00 -0.41 50.33
N GLU A 484 7.40 -0.33 49.14
CA GLU A 484 6.73 -1.45 48.50
C GLU A 484 7.10 -1.46 47.00
N ALA A 485 7.63 -2.58 46.50
CA ALA A 485 7.93 -2.71 45.08
C ALA A 485 6.64 -2.96 44.27
N GLY A 486 6.65 -2.54 43.01
CA GLY A 486 5.55 -2.81 42.07
C GLY A 486 5.40 -1.75 40.99
N LYS A 487 4.30 -1.83 40.25
CA LYS A 487 3.96 -0.85 39.21
C LYS A 487 3.33 0.39 39.85
N TYR A 488 3.80 1.57 39.44
CA TYR A 488 3.32 2.86 39.91
C TYR A 488 2.97 3.77 38.74
N LYS A 489 1.92 4.58 38.93
CA LYS A 489 1.69 5.82 38.21
C LYS A 489 2.09 6.98 39.12
N ILE A 490 3.01 7.82 38.67
CA ILE A 490 3.46 9.03 39.37
C ILE A 490 2.91 10.23 38.61
N SER A 491 2.32 11.18 39.33
CA SER A 491 1.84 12.45 38.77
C SER A 491 2.37 13.60 39.61
N LEU A 492 3.08 14.53 38.98
CA LEU A 492 3.60 15.73 39.64
C LEU A 492 3.11 16.97 38.93
N ASN A 493 2.75 18.01 39.69
CA ASN A 493 2.34 19.30 39.14
C ASN A 493 3.36 20.39 39.54
N VAL A 494 4.08 20.92 38.54
CA VAL A 494 5.19 21.87 38.76
C VAL A 494 4.76 23.29 39.08
N ILE A 495 3.46 23.62 38.93
CA ILE A 495 2.90 24.91 39.32
C ILE A 495 2.49 24.86 40.80
N ASP A 496 1.74 23.83 41.19
CA ASP A 496 1.25 23.65 42.56
C ASP A 496 2.28 23.05 43.51
N MET A 497 3.39 22.56 42.95
CA MET A 497 4.45 21.84 43.65
C MET A 497 3.90 20.65 44.44
N THR A 498 3.09 19.83 43.76
CA THR A 498 2.48 18.60 44.31
C THR A 498 2.99 17.36 43.60
N VAL A 499 2.96 16.23 44.30
CA VAL A 499 3.28 14.92 43.75
C VAL A 499 2.32 13.89 44.32
N LYS A 500 1.93 12.91 43.51
CA LYS A 500 1.13 11.75 43.90
C LYS A 500 1.79 10.49 43.33
N PHE A 501 1.93 9.47 44.17
CA PHE A 501 2.33 8.13 43.76
C PHE A 501 1.13 7.20 43.95
N GLU A 502 0.74 6.53 42.87
CA GLU A 502 -0.39 5.61 42.86
C GLU A 502 0.12 4.22 42.46
N LYS A 503 0.09 3.28 43.41
CA LYS A 503 0.43 1.88 43.12
C LYS A 503 -0.69 1.27 42.27
N LEU A 504 -0.31 0.69 41.14
CA LEU A 504 -1.24 0.02 40.23
C LEU A 504 -1.42 -1.46 40.64
N PRO A 505 -2.57 -2.07 40.30
CA PRO A 505 -2.90 -3.45 40.64
C PRO A 505 -1.89 -4.49 40.16
#